data_AF-A0A7X9GWQ0-F1
#
_entry.id   AF-A0A7X9GWQ0-F1
#
_cell.length_a   1.000
_cell.length_b   1.000
_cell.length_c   1.000
_cell.angle_alpha   90.00
_cell.angle_beta   90.00
_cell.angle_gamma   90.00
#
_symmetry.space_group_name_H-M   'P 1'
#
loop_
_entity.id
_entity.type
_entity.pdbx_description
1 polymer ?
#
loop_
_entity_poly.entity_id
_entity_poly.type
_entity_poly.pdbx_seq_one_letter_code
_entity_poly.pdbx_strand_id
1 'polypeptide(L)' 'MLVGKPVPNFKTQAYHKGEIVDINLEDYRGKWVVLCFYPGDFTFV' A
#
# COMPACT_ATOMS: atom_id res chain seq x y z
N MET A 1 11.98 2.42 -2.06
CA MET A 1 11.47 2.90 -3.36
C MET A 1 12.39 3.99 -3.87
N LEU A 2 12.62 4.06 -5.18
CA LEU A 2 13.49 5.07 -5.78
C LEU A 2 12.68 5.91 -6.76
N VAL A 3 12.88 7.23 -6.73
CA VAL A 3 12.21 8.17 -7.64
C VAL A 3 12.57 7.83 -9.09
N GLY A 4 11.58 7.84 -9.98
CA GLY A 4 11.75 7.56 -11.41
C GLY A 4 11.98 6.09 -11.78
N LYS A 5 12.00 5.17 -10.80
CA LYS A 5 12.01 3.73 -11.05
C LYS A 5 10.60 3.14 -10.89
N PRO A 6 10.24 2.11 -11.67
CA PRO A 6 9.02 1.36 -11.40
C PRO A 6 9.02 0.87 -9.96
N VAL A 7 7.89 1.05 -9.29
CA VAL A 7 7.71 0.52 -7.95
C VAL A 7 7.70 -1.02 -8.02
N PRO A 8 8.35 -1.73 -7.08
CA PRO A 8 8.27 -3.19 -7.01
C PRO A 8 6.82 -3.63 -6.84
N ASN A 9 6.42 -4.68 -7.55
CA ASN A 9 5.08 -5.23 -7.37
C ASN A 9 4.95 -5.87 -5.98
N PHE A 10 3.77 -5.79 -5.38
CA PHE A 10 3.45 -6.44 -4.12
C PHE A 10 1.98 -6.86 -4.08
N LYS A 11 1.75 -7.98 -3.38
CA LYS A 11 0.42 -8.42 -2.96
C LYS A 11 0.42 -8.56 -1.44
N THR A 12 -0.56 -7.98 -0.78
CA THR A 12 -0.70 -8.02 0.68
C THR A 12 -2.16 -8.02 1.09
N GLN A 13 -2.43 -8.38 2.33
CA GLN A 13 -3.72 -8.10 2.97
C GLN A 13 -3.76 -6.65 3.45
N ALA A 14 -4.93 -6.03 3.39
CA ALA A 14 -5.19 -4.70 3.90
C ALA A 14 -6.56 -4.64 4.59
N TYR A 15 -6.71 -3.75 5.56
CA TYR A 15 -8.01 -3.45 6.16
C TYR A 15 -8.69 -2.30 5.41
N HIS A 16 -9.88 -2.54 4.86
CA HIS A 16 -10.65 -1.53 4.13
C HIS A 16 -12.15 -1.72 4.39
N LYS A 17 -12.82 -0.65 4.82
CA LYS A 17 -14.27 -0.62 5.08
C LYS A 17 -14.79 -1.71 6.04
N GLY A 18 -14.02 -2.06 7.07
CA GLY A 18 -14.45 -3.06 8.04
C GLY A 18 -13.98 -4.48 7.75
N GLU A 19 -13.32 -4.71 6.62
CA GLU A 19 -12.98 -6.04 6.13
C GLU A 19 -11.49 -6.16 5.82
N ILE A 20 -10.97 -7.39 5.92
CA ILE A 20 -9.64 -7.75 5.43
C ILE A 20 -9.79 -8.13 3.96
N VAL A 21 -9.08 -7.42 3.08
CA VAL A 21 -9.10 -7.65 1.63
C VAL A 21 -7.70 -7.93 1.12
N ASP A 22 -7.59 -8.76 0.10
CA ASP A 22 -6.36 -8.90 -0.68
C ASP A 22 -6.22 -7.69 -1.63
N ILE A 23 -5.05 -7.05 -1.61
CA ILE A 23 -4.70 -5.99 -2.56
C ILE A 23 -3.47 -6.39 -3.37
N ASN A 24 -3.50 -6.12 -4.68
CA ASN A 24 -2.34 -6.18 -5.56
C ASN A 24 -2.12 -4.79 -6.17
N LEU A 25 -0.87 -4.33 -6.18
CA LEU A 25 -0.52 -3.04 -6.77
C LEU A 25 -0.88 -2.95 -8.27
N GLU A 26 -0.88 -4.07 -8.98
CA GLU A 26 -1.27 -4.12 -10.39
C GLU A 26 -2.74 -3.73 -10.63
N ASP A 27 -3.63 -3.94 -9.67
CA ASP A 27 -5.06 -3.58 -9.76
C ASP A 27 -5.27 -2.05 -9.85
N TYR A 28 -4.24 -1.26 -9.53
CA TYR A 28 -4.26 0.19 -9.55
C TYR A 28 -3.57 0.81 -10.78
N ARG A 29 -3.15 0.01 -11.76
CA ARG A 29 -2.60 0.51 -13.04
C ARG A 29 -3.56 1.52 -13.68
N GLY A 30 -3.03 2.62 -14.20
CA GLY A 30 -3.80 3.69 -14.82
C GLY A 30 -4.44 4.69 -13.84
N LYS A 31 -4.25 4.50 -12.53
CA LYS A 31 -4.65 5.46 -11.49
C LYS A 31 -3.40 6.05 -10.83
N TRP A 32 -3.52 7.28 -10.34
CA TRP A 32 -2.52 7.83 -9.41
C TRP A 32 -2.66 7.15 -8.06
N VAL A 33 -1.54 6.70 -7.49
CA VAL A 33 -1.48 5.99 -6.21
C VAL A 33 -0.47 6.69 -5.31
N VAL A 34 -0.85 6.89 -4.04
CA VAL A 34 0.04 7.37 -2.99
C VAL A 34 0.31 6.22 -2.04
N LEU A 35 1.59 5.90 -1.81
CA LEU A 35 2.01 4.91 -0.81
C LEU A 35 2.60 5.66 0.39
N CYS A 36 1.91 5.57 1.53
CA CYS A 36 2.33 6.18 2.79
C CYS A 36 2.79 5.09 3.76
N PHE A 37 4.01 5.23 4.28
CA PHE A 37 4.57 4.32 5.28
C PHE A 37 4.62 5.05 6.62
N TYR A 38 4.21 4.37 7.68
CA TYR A 38 4.28 4.88 9.04
C TYR A 38 4.87 3.81 9.97
N PRO A 39 5.42 4.19 11.15
CA PRO A 39 6.25 3.29 11.96
C PRO A 39 5.50 2.08 12.56
N GLY A 40 4.24 2.26 12.95
CA GLY A 40 3.43 1.19 13.52
C GLY A 40 2.14 1.71 14.14
N ASP A 41 1.19 0.79 14.33
CA ASP A 41 -0.05 1.06 15.07
C ASP A 41 0.22 1.09 16.57
N PHE A 42 -0.55 1.90 17.31
CA PHE A 42 -0.55 1.95 18.78
C PHE A 42 0.85 2.16 19.41
N THR A 43 1.69 2.97 18.79
CA THR A 43 2.99 3.34 19.36
C THR A 43 2.83 4.33 20.52
N PHE A 44 3.81 4.33 21.43
CA PHE A 44 3.96 5.39 22.43
C PHE A 44 4.36 6.70 21.73
N VAL A 45 3.75 7.81 22.11
CA VAL A 45 4.13 9.18 21.72
C VAL A 45 4.97 9.83 22.81
#